data_AF-A0A7W6QB90-F1
#
_entry.id   AF-A0A7W6QB90-F1
#
_cell.length_a   1.000
_cell.length_b   1.000
_cell.length_c   1.000
_cell.angle_alpha   90.00
_cell.angle_beta   90.00
_cell.angle_gamma   90.00
#
_symmetry.space_group_name_H-M   'P 1'
#
loop_
_entity.id
_entity.type
_entity.pdbx_description
1 polymer ?
#
loop_
_entity_poly.entity_id
_entity_poly.type
_entity_poly.pdbx_seq_one_letter_code
_entity_poly.pdbx_strand_id
1 'polypeptide(L)' 'MKKLLRLLLTVALAFVVVIGFRWYRYVSNTDSPYDEVGITLNTAMPGPVNAWGCAKLKETFSGALPPSGCAADNGTQWK' A
#
# COMPACT_ATOMS: atom_id res chain seq x y z
N MET A 1 1.50 -32.67 -14.40
CA MET A 1 0.68 -31.43 -14.51
C MET A 1 0.06 -30.99 -13.18
N LYS A 2 -0.69 -31.84 -12.44
CA LYS A 2 -1.33 -31.44 -11.17
C LYS A 2 -0.36 -30.91 -10.09
N LYS A 3 0.83 -31.50 -9.95
CA LYS A 3 1.86 -31.04 -8.99
C LYS A 3 2.43 -29.65 -9.34
N LEU A 4 2.67 -29.39 -10.63
CA LEU A 4 3.15 -28.10 -11.10
C LEU A 4 2.10 -27.00 -10.92
N LEU A 5 0.84 -27.28 -11.28
CA LEU A 5 -0.25 -26.32 -11.06
C LEU A 5 -0.42 -25.98 -9.57
N ARG A 6 -0.38 -26.99 -8.69
CA ARG A 6 -0.42 -26.78 -7.23
C ARG A 6 0.74 -25.91 -6.76
N LEU A 7 1.96 -26.19 -7.21
CA LEU A 7 3.13 -25.38 -6.88
C LEU A 7 2.97 -23.92 -7.31
N LEU A 8 2.54 -23.68 -8.55
CA LEU A 8 2.34 -22.32 -9.07
C LEU A 8 1.27 -21.56 -8.28
N LEU A 9 0.15 -22.21 -7.94
CA LEU A 9 -0.89 -21.61 -7.10
C LEU A 9 -0.38 -21.29 -5.69
N THR A 10 0.41 -22.18 -5.09
CA THR A 10 1.01 -21.92 -3.77
C THR A 10 1.98 -20.74 -3.81
N VAL A 11 2.82 -20.65 -4.85
CA VAL A 11 3.74 -19.52 -5.03
C VAL A 11 2.97 -18.21 -5.26
N ALA A 12 1.95 -18.23 -6.12
CA ALA A 12 1.11 -17.05 -6.35
C ALA A 12 0.40 -16.59 -5.08
N LEU A 13 -0.15 -17.54 -4.29
CA LEU A 13 -0.78 -17.23 -3.02
C LEU A 13 0.22 -16.62 -2.02
N ALA A 14 1.41 -17.22 -1.89
CA ALA A 14 2.46 -16.69 -1.03
C ALA A 14 2.84 -15.25 -1.41
N PHE A 15 2.96 -14.97 -2.71
CA PHE A 15 3.27 -13.64 -3.21
C PHE A 15 2.19 -12.60 -2.86
N VAL A 16 0.91 -12.95 -3.06
CA VAL A 16 -0.23 -12.10 -2.69
C VAL A 16 -0.24 -11.82 -1.19
N VAL A 17 0.00 -12.85 -0.36
CA VAL A 17 0.03 -12.69 1.10
C VAL A 17 1.17 -11.78 1.54
N VAL A 18 2.39 -11.99 1.01
CA VAL A 18 3.56 -11.19 1.41
C VAL A 18 3.41 -9.73 0.99
N ILE A 19 2.96 -9.47 -0.25
CA ILE A 19 2.76 -8.09 -0.74
C ILE A 19 1.60 -7.42 -0.02
N GLY A 20 0.47 -8.12 0.14
CA GLY A 20 -0.68 -7.62 0.86
C GLY A 20 -0.33 -7.26 2.31
N PHE A 21 0.44 -8.12 2.98
CA PHE A 21 0.93 -7.86 4.33
C PHE A 21 1.88 -6.66 4.38
N ARG A 22 2.81 -6.54 3.42
CA ARG A 22 3.75 -5.41 3.35
C ARG A 22 3.03 -4.08 3.14
N TRP A 23 2.04 -4.05 2.25
CA TRP A 23 1.17 -2.89 2.05
C TRP A 23 0.36 -2.57 3.29
N TYR A 24 -0.26 -3.58 3.91
CA TYR A 24 -1.09 -3.40 5.10
C TYR A 24 -0.28 -2.82 6.28
N ARG A 25 0.92 -3.35 6.51
CA ARG A 25 1.86 -2.84 7.51
C ARG A 25 2.23 -1.39 7.26
N TYR A 26 2.46 -1.00 6.00
CA TYR A 26 2.73 0.39 5.64
C TYR A 26 1.56 1.30 6.00
N VAL A 27 0.33 0.99 5.57
CA VAL A 27 -0.80 1.91 5.78
C VAL A 27 -1.31 1.95 7.22
N SER A 28 -1.02 0.94 8.05
CA SER A 28 -1.59 0.82 9.40
C SER A 28 -0.59 0.86 10.56
N ASN A 29 0.69 0.57 10.32
CA ASN A 29 1.70 0.42 11.37
C ASN A 29 3.08 0.96 10.97
N THR A 30 3.16 1.87 10.00
CA THR A 30 4.44 2.53 9.67
C THR A 30 4.75 3.63 10.66
N ASP A 31 6.03 3.86 10.93
CA ASP A 31 6.51 4.99 11.73
C ASP A 31 6.76 6.25 10.86
N SER A 32 6.69 6.10 9.53
CA SER A 32 6.90 7.19 8.56
C SER A 32 5.99 7.06 7.33
N PRO A 33 5.39 8.16 6.83
CA PRO A 33 4.63 8.14 5.59
C PRO A 33 5.55 8.05 4.35
N TYR A 34 6.87 8.18 4.52
CA TYR A 34 7.86 8.26 3.43
C TYR A 34 8.60 6.93 3.20
N ASP A 35 7.90 5.81 3.30
CA ASP A 35 8.42 4.48 2.95
C ASP A 35 8.20 4.23 1.45
N GLU A 36 9.25 4.33 0.65
CA GLU A 36 9.18 4.23 -0.82
C GLU A 36 8.52 2.95 -1.33
N VAL A 37 8.76 1.82 -0.67
CA VAL A 37 8.13 0.54 -1.06
C VAL A 37 6.65 0.58 -0.70
N GLY A 38 6.31 1.07 0.49
CA GLY A 38 4.93 1.26 0.91
C GLY A 38 4.15 2.20 -0.01
N ILE A 39 4.75 3.34 -0.37
CA ILE A 39 4.21 4.33 -1.30
C ILE A 39 3.94 3.68 -2.65
N THR A 40 4.93 2.97 -3.20
CA THR A 40 4.80 2.29 -4.50
C THR A 40 3.64 1.30 -4.46
N LEU A 41 3.56 0.48 -3.42
CA LEU A 41 2.50 -0.50 -3.26
C LEU A 41 1.13 0.17 -3.12
N ASN A 42 1.00 1.20 -2.29
CA ASN A 42 -0.29 1.87 -2.10
C ASN A 42 -0.74 2.61 -3.35
N THR A 43 0.18 3.25 -4.07
CA THR A 43 -0.10 3.96 -5.32
C THR A 43 -0.59 3.02 -6.42
N ALA A 44 -0.08 1.79 -6.45
CA ALA A 44 -0.52 0.75 -7.40
C ALA A 44 -1.89 0.13 -7.05
N MET A 45 -2.45 0.39 -5.86
CA MET A 45 -3.72 -0.19 -5.45
C MET A 45 -4.91 0.38 -6.24
N PRO A 46 -5.98 -0.40 -6.46
CA PRO A 46 -7.22 0.11 -7.04
C PRO A 46 -7.78 1.30 -6.26
N GLY A 47 -8.43 2.23 -6.95
CA GLY A 47 -8.87 3.52 -6.40
C GLY A 47 -9.42 3.48 -4.97
N PRO A 48 -10.43 2.64 -4.66
CA PRO A 48 -10.97 2.55 -3.31
C PRO A 48 -9.97 2.06 -2.25
N VAL A 49 -9.09 1.12 -2.62
CA VAL A 49 -8.08 0.55 -1.71
C VAL A 49 -6.94 1.55 -1.47
N ASN A 50 -6.50 2.24 -2.52
CA ASN A 50 -5.55 3.34 -2.40
C ASN A 50 -6.10 4.46 -1.51
N ALA A 51 -7.35 4.87 -1.73
CA ALA A 51 -8.00 5.93 -0.95
C ALA A 51 -8.11 5.55 0.53
N TRP A 52 -8.48 4.29 0.83
CA TRP A 52 -8.49 3.79 2.19
C TRP A 52 -7.08 3.82 2.83
N GLY A 53 -6.06 3.37 2.11
CA GLY A 53 -4.68 3.43 2.59
C GLY A 53 -4.20 4.85 2.88
N CYS A 54 -4.52 5.81 2.00
CA CYS A 54 -4.22 7.22 2.22
C CYS A 54 -4.97 7.79 3.44
N ALA A 55 -6.23 7.41 3.66
CA ALA A 55 -6.98 7.83 4.84
C ALA A 55 -6.34 7.31 6.14
N LYS A 56 -5.93 6.02 6.16
CA LYS A 56 -5.24 5.43 7.32
C LYS A 56 -3.91 6.13 7.64
N LEU A 57 -3.12 6.47 6.62
CA LEU A 57 -1.89 7.24 6.81
C LEU A 57 -2.18 8.65 7.34
N LYS A 58 -3.20 9.33 6.79
CA LYS A 58 -3.61 10.68 7.20
C LYS A 58 -4.05 10.74 8.66
N GLU A 59 -4.68 9.68 9.19
CA GLU A 59 -5.04 9.60 10.61
C GLU A 59 -3.83 9.82 11.54
N THR A 60 -2.65 9.33 11.13
CA THR A 60 -1.41 9.41 11.94
C THR A 60 -0.53 10.58 11.52
N PHE A 61 -0.48 10.90 10.22
CA PHE A 61 0.49 11.84 9.63
C PHE A 61 -0.15 13.09 9.04
N SER A 62 -1.31 13.52 9.54
CA SER A 62 -2.03 14.71 9.02
C SER A 62 -1.19 15.99 8.97
N GLY A 63 -0.18 16.13 9.83
CA GLY A 63 0.76 17.27 9.85
C GLY A 63 1.96 17.14 8.90
N ALA A 64 2.15 16.00 8.24
CA ALA A 64 3.21 15.78 7.26
C ALA A 64 2.72 16.12 5.85
N LEU A 65 3.66 16.34 4.92
CA LEU A 65 3.33 16.38 3.50
C LEU A 65 2.82 15.01 3.05
N PRO A 66 1.75 14.94 2.25
CA PRO A 66 1.23 13.67 1.76
C PRO A 66 2.27 12.97 0.88
N PRO A 67 2.45 11.65 1.01
CA PRO A 67 3.28 10.91 0.07
C PRO A 67 2.63 10.86 -1.32
N SER A 68 3.45 10.53 -2.32
CA SER A 68 2.98 10.32 -3.70
C SER A 68 1.79 9.35 -3.75
N GLY A 69 0.81 9.65 -4.60
CA GLY A 69 -0.44 8.90 -4.68
C GLY A 69 -1.46 9.22 -3.58
N CYS A 70 -1.10 9.96 -2.53
CA CYS A 70 -2.02 10.44 -1.49
C CYS A 70 -2.19 11.96 -1.45
N ALA A 71 -1.39 12.69 -2.24
CA ALA A 71 -1.52 14.14 -2.39
C ALA A 71 -2.71 14.50 -3.29
N ALA A 72 -3.31 15.66 -3.01
CA ALA A 72 -4.19 16.38 -3.92
C ALA A 72 -3.38 17.05 -5.04
N ASP A 73 -4.05 17.67 -6.01
CA ASP A 73 -3.43 18.24 -7.22
C ASP A 73 -2.34 19.30 -6.92
N ASN A 74 -2.39 19.95 -5.76
CA ASN A 74 -1.39 20.94 -5.34
C ASN A 74 -0.14 20.33 -4.68
N GLY A 75 -0.07 19.00 -4.54
CA GLY A 75 1.08 18.28 -3.98
C GLY A 75 1.37 18.50 -2.49
N THR A 76 0.61 19.38 -1.83
CA THR A 76 0.89 19.84 -0.45
C THR A 76 -0.23 19.50 0.51
N GLN A 77 -1.42 19.20 -0.01
CA GLN A 77 -2.57 18.80 0.78
C GLN A 77 -2.90 17.33 0.57
N TRP A 78 -3.29 16.66 1.65
CA TRP A 78 -3.83 15.31 1.58
C TRP A 78 -5.16 15.31 0.82
N LYS A 79 -5.32 14.38 -0.13
CA LYS A 79 -6.62 14.13 -0.77
C LYS A 79 -7.64 13.53 0.21
#